data_AF-A0AAI9S9W5-F1
#
_entry.id   AF-A0AAI9S9W5-F1
#
_cell.length_a   1.000
_cell.length_b   1.000
_cell.length_c   1.000
_cell.angle_alpha   90.00
_cell.angle_beta   90.00
_cell.angle_gamma   90.00
#
_symmetry.space_group_name_H-M   'P 1'
#
loop_
_entity.id
_entity.type
_entity.pdbx_description
1 polymer ?
#
loop_
_entity_poly.entity_id
_entity_poly.type
_entity_poly.pdbx_seq_one_letter_code
_entity_poly.pdbx_strand_id
1 'polypeptide(L)'
;FRIYPTAAQEAFLWAQWGAVRKCWNMALFLKKHYYRTRGVSLDLIHEIKPLIARAKKSKKYAWLREYDSMALQESVRNLNKGYRAFFDGRAGFPHYKSRRGPQSSYHCTNVSVGPNYVRVPKMEPIKARIHREVVGKVKSITLEADAAGD
;
A
#
# COMPACT_ATOMS: atom_id res chain seq x y z
N PHE A 1 -2.36 -8.26 16.67
CA PHE A 1 -1.74 -9.60 16.50
C PHE A 1 -0.27 -9.37 16.16
N ARG A 2 0.65 -10.22 16.63
CA ARG A 2 2.07 -10.08 16.27
C ARG A 2 2.44 -11.15 15.24
N ILE A 3 3.07 -10.76 14.15
CA ILE A 3 3.64 -11.69 13.17
C ILE A 3 5.12 -11.92 13.48
N TYR A 4 5.65 -13.04 13.03
CA TYR A 4 7.05 -13.43 13.16
C TYR A 4 7.51 -13.88 11.76
N PRO A 5 7.81 -12.92 10.88
CA PRO A 5 8.27 -13.21 9.53
C PRO A 5 9.67 -13.84 9.56
N THR A 6 9.96 -14.67 8.56
CA THR A 6 11.34 -15.05 8.24
C THR A 6 12.06 -13.86 7.60
N ALA A 7 13.41 -13.87 7.58
CA ALA A 7 14.19 -12.81 6.96
C ALA A 7 13.78 -12.53 5.49
N ALA A 8 13.41 -13.58 4.74
CA ALA A 8 12.90 -13.43 3.37
C ALA A 8 11.53 -12.76 3.31
N GLN A 9 10.62 -13.10 4.23
CA GLN A 9 9.30 -12.46 4.34
C GLN A 9 9.42 -11.00 4.77
N GLU A 10 10.32 -10.70 5.70
CA GLU A 10 10.60 -9.33 6.13
C GLU A 10 11.16 -8.48 4.98
N ALA A 11 12.14 -9.00 4.24
CA ALA A 11 12.69 -8.33 3.06
C ALA A 11 11.60 -8.04 2.02
N PHE A 12 10.68 -8.99 1.79
CA PHE A 12 9.53 -8.78 0.91
C PHE A 12 8.60 -7.69 1.44
N LEU A 13 8.27 -7.67 2.74
CA LEU A 13 7.40 -6.66 3.35
C LEU A 13 8.00 -5.25 3.20
N TRP A 14 9.30 -5.09 3.48
CA TRP A 14 10.02 -3.83 3.28
C TRP A 14 9.97 -3.36 1.83
N ALA A 15 10.18 -4.28 0.89
CA ALA A 15 10.12 -3.97 -0.54
C ALA A 15 8.69 -3.66 -1.01
N GLN A 16 7.68 -4.37 -0.49
CA GLN A 16 6.25 -4.11 -0.71
C GLN A 16 5.85 -2.72 -0.22
N TRP A 17 6.25 -2.31 0.98
CA TRP A 17 6.03 -0.94 1.47
C TRP A 17 6.73 0.09 0.59
N GLY A 18 7.93 -0.22 0.10
CA GLY A 18 8.65 0.58 -0.89
C GLY A 18 7.88 0.78 -2.19
N ALA A 19 7.30 -0.30 -2.73
CA ALA A 19 6.49 -0.27 -3.94
C ALA A 19 5.20 0.55 -3.76
N VAL A 20 4.49 0.35 -2.65
CA VAL A 20 3.30 1.12 -2.27
C VAL A 20 3.62 2.62 -2.15
N ARG A 21 4.72 2.96 -1.46
CA ARG A 21 5.21 4.34 -1.35
C ARG A 21 5.53 4.95 -2.71
N LYS A 22 6.15 4.19 -3.62
CA LYS A 22 6.47 4.63 -4.97
C LYS A 22 5.20 4.98 -5.75
N CYS A 23 4.18 4.13 -5.69
CA CYS A 23 2.88 4.37 -6.34
C CYS A 23 2.18 5.64 -5.80
N TRP A 24 2.15 5.83 -4.47
CA TRP A 24 1.62 7.04 -3.86
C TRP A 24 2.34 8.30 -4.37
N ASN A 25 3.67 8.32 -4.28
CA ASN A 25 4.46 9.49 -4.65
C ASN A 25 4.35 9.80 -6.14
N MET A 26 4.30 8.78 -6.99
CA MET A 26 4.09 8.95 -8.42
C MET A 26 2.70 9.52 -8.74
N ALA A 27 1.65 9.02 -8.09
CA ALA A 27 0.30 9.54 -8.27
C ALA A 27 0.19 11.01 -7.84
N LEU A 28 0.75 11.35 -6.68
CA LEU A 28 0.80 12.74 -6.19
C LEU A 28 1.61 13.64 -7.14
N PHE A 29 2.75 13.16 -7.63
CA PHE A 29 3.55 13.89 -8.62
C PHE A 29 2.76 14.17 -9.89
N LEU A 30 2.12 13.16 -10.49
CA LEU A 30 1.35 13.33 -11.73
C LEU A 30 0.24 14.35 -11.56
N LYS A 31 -0.56 14.25 -10.49
CA LYS A 31 -1.66 15.19 -10.23
C LYS A 31 -1.15 16.62 -10.04
N LYS A 32 -0.10 16.82 -9.23
CA LYS A 32 0.51 18.15 -9.02
C LYS A 32 1.14 18.71 -10.30
N HIS A 33 1.84 17.87 -11.06
CA HIS A 33 2.53 18.28 -12.27
C HIS A 33 1.54 18.73 -13.35
N TYR A 34 0.51 17.92 -13.64
CA TYR A 34 -0.51 18.27 -14.64
C TYR A 34 -1.29 19.52 -14.26
N TYR A 35 -1.63 19.68 -12.99
CA TYR A 35 -2.29 20.90 -12.53
C TYR A 35 -1.38 22.12 -12.72
N ARG A 36 -0.10 22.02 -12.36
CA ARG A 36 0.84 23.14 -12.49
C ARG A 36 1.14 23.51 -13.95
N THR A 37 1.24 22.54 -14.85
CA THR A 37 1.65 22.80 -16.24
C THR A 37 0.49 23.03 -17.19
N ARG A 38 -0.70 22.49 -16.90
CA ARG A 38 -1.87 22.54 -17.79
C ARG A 38 -3.13 23.09 -17.13
N GLY A 39 -3.12 23.38 -15.83
CA GLY A 39 -4.31 23.76 -15.07
C GLY A 39 -5.33 22.63 -14.86
N VAL A 40 -5.02 21.40 -15.31
CA VAL A 40 -5.96 20.27 -15.28
C VAL A 40 -5.74 19.41 -14.04
N SER A 41 -6.80 19.21 -13.27
CA SER A 41 -6.79 18.33 -12.09
C SER A 41 -7.20 16.91 -12.49
N LEU A 42 -6.21 16.01 -12.60
CA LEU A 42 -6.48 14.61 -12.93
C LEU A 42 -7.24 13.86 -11.83
N ASP A 43 -8.20 13.03 -12.21
CA ASP A 43 -8.89 12.12 -11.30
C ASP A 43 -7.99 10.95 -10.89
N LEU A 44 -7.85 10.73 -9.59
CA LEU A 44 -6.95 9.71 -9.06
C LEU A 44 -7.43 8.29 -9.36
N ILE A 45 -8.74 8.06 -9.41
CA ILE A 45 -9.35 6.74 -9.52
C ILE A 45 -9.50 6.32 -10.97
N HIS A 46 -9.91 7.23 -11.83
CA HIS A 46 -10.26 6.97 -13.22
C HIS A 46 -9.09 7.23 -14.18
N GLU A 47 -8.19 8.17 -13.87
CA GLU A 47 -7.08 8.51 -14.77
C GLU A 47 -5.74 7.97 -14.27
N ILE A 48 -5.41 8.16 -12.98
CA ILE A 48 -4.08 7.80 -12.46
C ILE A 48 -3.98 6.33 -12.05
N LYS A 49 -4.97 5.78 -11.32
CA LYS A 49 -4.93 4.39 -10.85
C LYS A 49 -4.74 3.37 -11.99
N PRO A 50 -5.40 3.48 -13.17
CA PRO A 50 -5.16 2.56 -14.28
C PRO A 50 -3.72 2.60 -14.83
N LEU A 51 -3.00 3.71 -14.63
CA LEU A 51 -1.59 3.81 -15.03
C LEU A 51 -0.71 2.83 -14.27
N ILE A 52 -1.08 2.38 -13.06
CA ILE A 52 -0.32 1.32 -12.36
C ILE A 52 -0.33 0.03 -13.17
N ALA A 53 -1.48 -0.35 -13.73
CA ALA A 53 -1.58 -1.54 -14.56
C ALA A 53 -0.74 -1.43 -15.83
N ARG A 54 -0.70 -0.25 -16.45
CA ARG A 54 0.15 0.05 -17.61
C ARG A 54 1.65 0.08 -17.24
N ALA A 55 2.00 0.70 -16.12
CA ALA A 55 3.36 0.82 -15.63
C ALA A 55 3.99 -0.56 -15.41
N LYS A 56 3.25 -1.50 -14.82
CA LYS A 56 3.70 -2.90 -14.64
C LYS A 56 4.09 -3.59 -15.95
N LYS A 57 3.56 -3.17 -17.10
CA LYS A 57 3.93 -3.72 -18.43
C LYS A 57 5.14 -3.02 -19.05
N SER A 58 5.53 -1.86 -18.53
CA SER A 58 6.69 -1.10 -19.03
C SER A 58 8.00 -1.64 -18.46
N LYS A 59 9.09 -1.55 -19.24
CA LYS A 59 10.44 -1.96 -18.80
C LYS A 59 10.87 -1.26 -17.51
N LYS A 60 10.54 0.03 -17.36
CA LYS A 60 10.95 0.87 -16.21
C LYS A 60 10.30 0.45 -14.88
N TYR A 61 9.06 -0.05 -14.93
CA TYR A 61 8.28 -0.38 -13.73
C TYR A 61 7.81 -1.85 -13.71
N ALA A 62 8.45 -2.72 -14.49
CA ALA A 62 8.13 -4.14 -14.55
C ALA A 62 8.26 -4.84 -13.18
N TRP A 63 9.24 -4.39 -12.37
CA TRP A 63 9.47 -4.88 -11.00
C TRP A 63 8.25 -4.74 -10.08
N LEU A 64 7.30 -3.83 -10.36
CA LEU A 64 6.05 -3.73 -9.61
C LEU A 64 5.16 -4.98 -9.71
N ARG A 65 5.42 -5.91 -10.64
CA ARG A 65 4.68 -7.18 -10.80
C ARG A 65 4.99 -8.21 -9.71
N GLU A 66 6.12 -8.07 -9.04
CA GLU A 66 6.55 -8.94 -7.93
C GLU A 66 5.66 -8.72 -6.70
N TYR A 67 5.13 -7.51 -6.55
CA TYR A 67 4.40 -7.03 -5.40
C TYR A 67 2.88 -7.19 -5.53
N ASP A 68 2.18 -7.11 -4.41
CA ASP A 68 0.72 -7.19 -4.38
C ASP A 68 0.06 -5.99 -5.07
N SER A 69 -0.53 -6.28 -6.23
CA SER A 69 -1.18 -5.30 -7.08
C SER A 69 -2.40 -4.62 -6.47
N MET A 70 -3.05 -5.24 -5.47
CA MET A 70 -4.20 -4.65 -4.79
C MET A 70 -3.73 -3.51 -3.88
N ALA A 71 -2.67 -3.73 -3.10
CA ALA A 71 -2.10 -2.65 -2.29
C ALA A 71 -1.47 -1.52 -3.09
N LEU A 72 -0.84 -1.82 -4.25
CA LEU A 72 -0.35 -0.76 -5.13
C LEU A 72 -1.50 0.17 -5.56
N GLN A 73 -2.66 -0.39 -5.91
CA GLN A 73 -3.85 0.38 -6.28
C GLN A 73 -4.50 1.07 -5.07
N GLU A 74 -4.51 0.43 -3.91
CA GLU A 74 -5.07 1.00 -2.67
C GLU A 74 -4.28 2.23 -2.23
N SER A 75 -2.97 2.29 -2.51
CA SER A 75 -2.17 3.50 -2.29
C SER A 75 -2.76 4.74 -2.97
N VAL A 76 -3.28 4.60 -4.20
CA VAL A 76 -3.90 5.69 -4.96
C VAL A 76 -5.30 6.01 -4.42
N ARG A 77 -6.05 5.00 -3.97
CA ARG A 77 -7.35 5.22 -3.30
C ARG A 77 -7.18 5.99 -1.99
N ASN A 78 -6.15 5.65 -1.22
CA ASN A 78 -5.82 6.36 0.02
C ASN A 78 -5.40 7.80 -0.27
N LEU A 79 -4.67 8.05 -1.37
CA LEU A 79 -4.37 9.41 -1.79
C LEU A 79 -5.64 10.18 -2.17
N ASN A 80 -6.58 9.54 -2.86
CA ASN A 80 -7.87 10.14 -3.20
C ASN A 80 -8.69 10.49 -1.95
N LYS A 81 -8.72 9.60 -0.95
CA LYS A 81 -9.34 9.90 0.36
C LYS A 81 -8.67 11.09 1.04
N GLY A 82 -7.34 11.18 1.00
CA GLY A 82 -6.58 12.32 1.53
C GLY A 82 -6.93 13.64 0.85
N TYR A 83 -7.06 13.65 -0.48
CA TYR A 83 -7.53 14.84 -1.21
C TYR A 83 -8.96 15.24 -0.84
N ARG A 84 -9.88 14.27 -0.74
CA ARG A 84 -11.26 14.55 -0.31
C ARG A 84 -11.29 15.17 1.08
N ALA A 85 -10.57 14.59 2.03
CA ALA A 85 -10.47 15.14 3.39
C ALA A 85 -9.87 16.55 3.43
N PHE A 86 -8.92 16.86 2.53
CA PHE A 86 -8.38 18.21 2.38
C PHE A 86 -9.43 19.21 1.89
N PHE A 87 -10.19 18.87 0.84
CA PHE A 87 -11.25 19.74 0.32
C PHE A 87 -12.42 19.90 1.30
N ASP A 88 -12.69 18.87 2.11
CA ASP A 88 -13.69 18.92 3.19
C ASP A 88 -13.19 19.69 4.43
N GLY A 89 -11.96 20.21 4.43
CA GLY A 89 -11.38 20.93 5.58
C GLY A 89 -11.02 20.05 6.79
N ARG A 90 -11.02 18.72 6.63
CA ARG A 90 -10.76 17.75 7.71
C ARG A 90 -9.31 17.33 7.83
N ALA A 91 -8.48 17.63 6.82
CA ALA A 91 -7.06 17.29 6.79
C ALA A 91 -6.23 18.31 6.00
N GLY A 92 -4.91 18.31 6.21
CA GLY A 92 -3.98 19.07 5.39
C GLY A 92 -3.79 18.50 3.98
N PHE A 93 -3.14 19.27 3.11
CA PHE A 93 -2.85 18.85 1.74
C PHE A 93 -1.99 17.56 1.71
N PRO A 94 -2.25 16.60 0.80
CA PRO A 94 -1.44 15.38 0.74
C PRO A 94 0.05 15.64 0.43
N HIS A 95 0.93 15.04 1.23
CA HIS A 95 2.38 15.16 1.09
C HIS A 95 3.03 13.90 0.48
N TYR A 96 4.26 14.07 -0.02
CA TYR A 96 5.08 12.93 -0.41
C TYR A 96 5.43 12.08 0.81
N LYS A 97 5.37 10.77 0.65
CA LYS A 97 5.74 9.79 1.67
C LYS A 97 7.25 9.57 1.64
N SER A 98 7.87 9.64 2.82
CA SER A 98 9.28 9.30 3.02
C SER A 98 9.45 7.83 3.40
N ARG A 99 10.68 7.30 3.24
CA ARG A 99 11.01 5.93 3.71
C ARG A 99 11.05 5.82 5.23
N ARG A 100 11.45 6.91 5.90
CA ARG A 100 11.65 6.98 7.36
C ARG A 100 10.41 7.49 8.12
N GLY A 101 9.31 7.73 7.43
CA GLY A 101 8.05 8.16 8.04
C GLY A 101 7.26 6.98 8.61
N PRO A 102 6.13 7.25 9.30
CA PRO A 102 5.25 6.24 9.92
C PRO A 102 4.43 5.43 8.88
N GLN A 103 5.05 5.02 7.78
CA GLN A 103 4.42 4.54 6.55
C GLN A 103 4.81 3.11 6.21
N SER A 104 5.06 2.28 7.23
CA SER A 104 5.29 0.85 7.08
C SER A 104 3.99 0.07 7.16
N SER A 105 2.91 0.56 6.55
CA SER A 105 1.61 -0.12 6.55
C SER A 105 1.23 -0.66 5.16
N TYR A 106 0.81 -1.92 5.13
CA TYR A 106 0.42 -2.66 3.95
C TYR A 106 -0.98 -3.24 4.18
N HIS A 107 -1.97 -2.67 3.50
CA HIS A 107 -3.32 -3.20 3.47
C HIS A 107 -3.41 -4.30 2.42
N CYS A 108 -3.61 -5.53 2.85
CA CYS A 108 -3.74 -6.71 1.99
C CYS A 108 -5.17 -7.23 2.03
N THR A 109 -5.64 -7.66 0.87
CA THR A 109 -6.90 -8.36 0.67
C THR A 109 -6.63 -9.77 0.16
N ASN A 110 -7.61 -10.66 0.18
CA ASN A 110 -7.42 -12.09 -0.12
C ASN A 110 -6.43 -12.76 0.85
N VAL A 111 -6.71 -12.57 2.14
CA VAL A 111 -5.91 -13.04 3.26
C VAL A 111 -6.63 -14.18 3.98
N SER A 112 -5.87 -15.04 4.66
CA SER A 112 -6.43 -16.02 5.58
C SER A 112 -5.68 -16.00 6.90
N VAL A 113 -6.41 -16.29 7.97
CA VAL A 113 -5.88 -16.34 9.33
C VAL A 113 -6.12 -17.76 9.83
N GLY A 114 -5.03 -18.46 10.12
CA GLY A 114 -5.06 -19.77 10.79
C GLY A 114 -4.88 -19.63 12.29
N PRO A 115 -4.72 -20.72 13.04
CA PRO A 115 -4.54 -20.68 14.50
C PRO A 115 -3.21 -20.02 14.92
N ASN A 116 -2.14 -20.21 14.13
CA ASN A 116 -0.78 -19.72 14.43
C ASN A 116 -0.09 -19.06 13.23
N TYR A 117 -0.84 -18.67 12.20
CA TYR A 117 -0.30 -18.05 11.01
C TYR A 117 -1.26 -17.05 10.35
N VAL A 118 -0.70 -16.14 9.57
CA VAL A 118 -1.41 -15.24 8.67
C VAL A 118 -0.87 -15.44 7.26
N ARG A 119 -1.75 -15.66 6.29
CA ARG A 119 -1.39 -15.71 4.88
C ARG A 119 -1.76 -14.40 4.21
N VAL A 120 -0.79 -13.82 3.51
CA VAL A 120 -0.97 -12.64 2.67
C VAL A 120 -0.59 -12.95 1.22
N PRO A 121 -1.04 -12.16 0.23
CA PRO A 121 -0.69 -12.38 -1.16
C PRO A 121 0.83 -12.41 -1.37
N LYS A 122 1.27 -13.19 -2.37
CA LYS A 122 2.68 -13.26 -2.83
C LYS A 122 3.69 -13.83 -1.82
N MET A 123 3.24 -14.37 -0.68
CA MET A 123 4.10 -15.00 0.31
C MET A 123 3.51 -16.31 0.85
N GLU A 124 4.39 -17.14 1.38
CA GLU A 124 4.03 -18.27 2.25
C GLU A 124 3.41 -17.76 3.56
N PRO A 125 2.62 -18.60 4.27
CA PRO A 125 2.08 -18.26 5.58
C PRO A 125 3.15 -17.74 6.54
N ILE A 126 2.87 -16.60 7.16
CA ILE A 126 3.72 -15.95 8.14
C ILE A 126 3.28 -16.43 9.52
N LYS A 127 4.22 -16.88 10.35
CA LYS A 127 3.91 -17.29 11.74
C LYS A 127 3.32 -16.10 12.48
N ALA A 128 2.24 -16.31 13.24
CA ALA A 128 1.55 -15.25 13.93
C ALA A 128 1.07 -15.71 15.31
N ARG A 129 1.21 -14.83 16.31
CA ARG A 129 0.59 -15.00 17.62
C ARG A 129 -0.78 -14.32 17.62
N ILE A 130 -1.80 -15.15 17.59
CA ILE A 130 -3.20 -14.77 17.56
C ILE A 130 -3.76 -14.93 18.98
N HIS A 131 -3.89 -13.81 19.70
CA HIS A 131 -4.31 -13.81 21.11
C HIS A 131 -5.83 -13.78 21.31
N ARG A 132 -6.60 -13.59 20.24
CA ARG A 132 -8.07 -13.60 20.22
C ARG A 132 -8.54 -14.40 19.02
N GLU A 133 -9.56 -15.21 19.21
CA GLU A 133 -10.13 -16.01 18.12
C GLU A 133 -10.74 -15.09 17.06
N VAL A 134 -10.44 -15.38 15.80
CA VAL A 134 -10.98 -14.64 14.67
C VAL A 134 -12.17 -15.43 14.15
N VAL A 135 -13.36 -15.07 14.63
CA VAL A 135 -14.62 -15.71 14.20
C VAL A 135 -15.02 -15.17 12.83
N GLY A 136 -15.13 -16.08 11.85
CA GLY A 136 -15.58 -15.76 10.50
C GLY A 136 -14.46 -15.49 9.48
N LYS A 137 -14.85 -15.20 8.24
CA LYS A 137 -13.91 -15.02 7.12
C LYS A 137 -13.29 -13.63 7.12
N VAL A 138 -11.97 -13.58 7.31
CA VAL A 138 -11.20 -12.33 7.22
C VAL A 138 -11.16 -11.84 5.77
N LYS A 139 -11.61 -10.60 5.53
CA LYS A 139 -11.63 -9.99 4.19
C LYS A 139 -10.33 -9.26 3.86
N SER A 140 -9.68 -8.69 4.86
CA SER A 140 -8.47 -7.87 4.71
C SER A 140 -7.70 -7.78 6.01
N ILE A 141 -6.39 -7.57 5.92
CA ILE A 141 -5.47 -7.36 7.04
C ILE A 141 -4.61 -6.14 6.70
N THR A 142 -4.26 -5.36 7.72
CA THR A 142 -3.21 -4.35 7.60
C THR A 142 -1.99 -4.84 8.38
N LEU A 143 -0.86 -5.00 7.70
CA LEU A 143 0.43 -5.29 8.31
C LEU A 143 1.17 -3.97 8.53
N GLU A 144 1.62 -3.73 9.76
CA GLU A 144 2.34 -2.52 10.14
C GLU A 144 3.62 -2.91 10.88
N ALA A 145 4.75 -2.27 10.57
CA ALA A 145 5.95 -2.34 11.40
C ALA A 145 5.78 -1.44 12.63
N ASP A 146 6.18 -1.92 13.79
CA ASP A 146 6.18 -1.11 15.01
C ASP A 146 7.34 -0.10 15.04
N ALA A 147 7.41 0.71 16.10
CA ALA A 147 8.47 1.72 16.28
C ALA A 147 9.88 1.12 16.45
N ALA A 148 9.99 -0.17 16.79
CA ALA A 148 11.24 -0.91 16.86
C ALA A 148 11.65 -1.50 15.51
N GLY A 149 10.73 -1.54 14.54
CA GLY A 149 10.95 -2.10 13.21
C GLY A 149 10.64 -3.60 13.12
N ASP A 150 9.97 -4.17 14.13
CA ASP A 150 9.53 -5.57 14.20
C ASP A 150 8.13 -5.80 13.60
#